data_AF-A0A7C2R4L6-F1
#
_entry.id   AF-A0A7C2R4L6-F1
#
_cell.length_a   1.000
_cell.length_b   1.000
_cell.length_c   1.000
_cell.angle_alpha   90.00
_cell.angle_beta   90.00
_cell.angle_gamma   90.00
#
_symmetry.space_group_name_H-M   'P 1'
#
loop_
_entity.id
_entity.type
_entity.pdbx_description
1 polymer ?
#
loop_
_entity_poly.entity_id
_entity_poly.type
_entity_poly.pdbx_seq_one_letter_code
_entity_poly.pdbx_strand_id
1 'polypeptide(L)'
;GEGVLLDIGSTTTDIIPFRHGEKLYAKNDLDRMLAGQLLYHGCLRTPLSAIACEINFRGGRIKPASEFFAITADIYNILGEIENYSCETPDGRDKNHVESMQRVARMLCSDFDELGEDEIVKLCEAFREVQIDSIKYNVKRVMEDFKIDRVFLAGIGDFLGRRVCSRLKVEFKLLKEVTEVYNNLPCLGLAEALNDEGD
;
A
#
# COMPACT_ATOMS: atom_id res chain seq x y z
N GLY A 1 3.08 25.51 1.81
CA GLY A 1 3.03 24.46 2.86
C GLY A 1 4.06 23.40 2.58
N GLU A 2 4.20 22.43 3.48
CA GLU A 2 5.05 21.25 3.29
C GLU A 2 4.35 19.99 3.82
N GLY A 3 4.80 18.83 3.35
CA GLY A 3 4.23 17.54 3.70
C GLY A 3 4.83 16.39 2.90
N VAL A 4 4.45 15.17 3.26
CA VAL A 4 4.66 13.98 2.44
C VAL A 4 3.30 13.53 1.93
N LEU A 5 3.12 13.51 0.60
CA LEU A 5 2.01 12.82 -0.02
C LEU A 5 2.32 11.31 0.00
N LEU A 6 1.47 10.54 0.66
CA LEU A 6 1.47 9.08 0.65
C LEU A 6 0.26 8.63 -0.16
N ASP A 7 0.49 8.31 -1.43
CA ASP A 7 -0.53 7.83 -2.36
C ASP A 7 -0.37 6.32 -2.55
N ILE A 8 -1.34 5.56 -2.05
CA ILE A 8 -1.33 4.09 -2.17
C ILE A 8 -2.38 3.70 -3.20
N GLY A 9 -1.89 3.34 -4.39
CA GLY A 9 -2.69 2.87 -5.49
C GLY A 9 -2.89 1.35 -5.47
N SER A 10 -3.44 0.84 -6.59
CA SER A 10 -3.64 -0.60 -6.77
C SER A 10 -2.33 -1.39 -6.86
N THR A 11 -1.26 -0.78 -7.37
CA THR A 11 0.03 -1.44 -7.67
C THR A 11 1.20 -0.84 -6.89
N THR A 12 1.21 0.48 -6.70
CA THR A 12 2.35 1.23 -6.16
C THR A 12 1.95 2.03 -4.94
N THR A 13 2.96 2.39 -4.16
CA THR A 13 2.90 3.39 -3.11
C THR A 13 3.90 4.50 -3.45
N ASP A 14 3.40 5.69 -3.69
CA ASP A 14 4.18 6.88 -3.98
C ASP A 14 4.35 7.69 -2.68
N ILE A 15 5.59 8.03 -2.33
CA ILE A 15 5.96 8.76 -1.11
C ILE A 15 6.65 10.04 -1.53
N ILE A 16 5.88 11.09 -1.75
CA ILE A 16 6.33 12.31 -2.42
C ILE A 16 6.48 13.43 -1.38
N PRO A 17 7.72 13.80 -0.99
CA PRO A 17 7.93 14.99 -0.17
C PRO A 17 7.68 16.24 -1.01
N PHE A 18 7.06 17.25 -0.40
CA PHE A 18 6.83 18.54 -1.03
C PHE A 18 7.04 19.68 -0.04
N ARG A 19 7.58 20.79 -0.56
CA ARG A 19 7.69 22.09 0.12
C ARG A 19 7.57 23.17 -0.93
N HIS A 20 6.82 24.22 -0.62
CA HIS A 20 6.59 25.32 -1.57
C HIS A 20 7.92 25.90 -2.07
N GLY A 21 8.05 26.05 -3.39
CA GLY A 21 9.25 26.57 -4.05
C GLY A 21 10.42 25.58 -4.15
N GLU A 22 10.29 24.34 -3.68
CA GLU A 22 11.38 23.36 -3.66
C GLU A 22 11.01 22.04 -4.38
N LYS A 23 11.90 21.57 -5.25
CA LYS A 23 11.81 20.24 -5.84
C LYS A 23 12.50 19.22 -4.95
N LEU A 24 11.72 18.47 -4.17
CA LEU A 24 12.22 17.46 -3.24
C LEU A 24 12.16 16.02 -3.79
N TYR A 25 11.42 15.81 -4.88
CA TYR A 25 11.23 14.48 -5.46
C TYR A 25 12.26 14.14 -6.55
N ALA A 26 12.61 12.87 -6.62
CA ALA A 26 13.53 12.30 -7.60
C ALA A 26 12.93 12.33 -9.02
N LYS A 27 13.80 12.39 -10.04
CA LYS A 27 13.40 12.74 -11.42
C LYS A 27 12.76 11.59 -12.21
N ASN A 28 13.13 10.36 -11.91
CA ASN A 28 12.66 9.16 -12.60
C ASN A 28 12.39 8.04 -11.58
N ASP A 29 11.73 6.98 -12.00
CA ASP A 29 11.29 5.91 -11.09
C ASP A 29 12.45 5.18 -10.42
N LEU A 30 13.59 4.99 -11.10
CA LEU A 30 14.77 4.37 -10.48
C LEU A 30 15.31 5.22 -9.33
N ASP A 31 15.48 6.52 -9.57
CA ASP A 31 15.91 7.47 -8.55
C ASP A 31 14.90 7.55 -7.40
N ARG A 32 13.61 7.48 -7.72
CA ARG A 32 12.54 7.45 -6.71
C ARG A 32 12.58 6.18 -5.86
N MET A 33 12.83 5.01 -6.46
CA MET A 33 13.04 3.77 -5.71
C MET A 33 14.27 3.86 -4.80
N LEU A 34 15.40 4.36 -5.31
CA LEU A 34 16.62 4.56 -4.53
C LEU A 34 16.38 5.51 -3.34
N ALA A 35 15.65 6.60 -3.58
CA ALA A 35 15.25 7.58 -2.58
C ALA A 35 14.08 7.11 -1.69
N GLY A 36 13.42 5.99 -1.98
CA GLY A 36 12.30 5.45 -1.19
C GLY A 36 11.02 6.27 -1.35
N GLN A 37 10.94 6.99 -2.46
CA GLN A 37 9.79 7.80 -2.87
C GLN A 37 8.82 7.01 -3.76
N LEU A 38 9.14 5.75 -4.08
CA LEU A 38 8.32 4.83 -4.86
C LEU A 38 8.55 3.39 -4.39
N LEU A 39 7.47 2.69 -4.03
CA LEU A 39 7.45 1.26 -3.73
C LEU A 39 6.46 0.55 -4.64
N TYR A 40 6.79 -0.66 -5.10
CA TYR A 40 5.89 -1.52 -5.88
C TYR A 40 4.98 -2.38 -4.98
N HIS A 41 4.43 -1.73 -3.95
CA HIS A 41 3.46 -2.31 -3.03
C HIS A 41 2.17 -1.51 -3.15
N GLY A 42 1.12 -2.12 -3.66
CA GLY A 42 -0.22 -1.53 -3.74
C GLY A 42 -1.23 -2.31 -2.90
N CYS A 43 -2.47 -1.84 -2.87
CA CYS A 43 -3.51 -2.55 -2.13
C CYS A 43 -4.18 -3.67 -2.93
N LEU A 44 -3.98 -3.80 -4.25
CA LEU A 44 -4.70 -4.81 -5.04
C LEU A 44 -3.80 -5.81 -5.77
N ARG A 45 -2.80 -5.34 -6.51
CA ARG A 45 -2.13 -6.12 -7.56
C ARG A 45 -0.80 -6.75 -7.14
N THR A 46 -0.30 -6.48 -5.95
CA THR A 46 1.04 -6.93 -5.56
C THR A 46 1.01 -8.41 -5.19
N PRO A 47 1.83 -9.27 -5.84
CA PRO A 47 1.99 -10.67 -5.43
C PRO A 47 2.41 -10.79 -3.97
N LEU A 48 1.82 -11.71 -3.21
CA LEU A 48 2.22 -11.90 -1.80
C LEU A 48 3.67 -12.38 -1.67
N SER A 49 4.18 -13.14 -2.65
CA SER A 49 5.60 -13.52 -2.71
C SER A 49 6.55 -12.34 -2.91
N ALA A 50 6.06 -11.21 -3.45
CA ALA A 50 6.81 -9.95 -3.53
C ALA A 50 6.70 -9.10 -2.25
N ILE A 51 5.67 -9.32 -1.43
CA ILE A 51 5.52 -8.64 -0.13
C ILE A 51 6.51 -9.18 0.89
N ALA A 52 6.62 -10.51 1.00
CA ALA A 52 7.41 -11.15 2.05
C ALA A 52 8.01 -12.48 1.59
N CYS A 53 9.32 -12.63 1.77
CA CYS A 53 10.01 -13.92 1.64
C CYS A 53 9.99 -14.74 2.94
N GLU A 54 9.66 -14.11 4.07
CA GLU A 54 9.50 -14.73 5.38
C GLU A 54 8.44 -13.96 6.18
N ILE A 55 7.58 -14.66 6.90
CA ILE A 55 6.54 -14.08 7.75
C ILE A 55 6.49 -14.78 9.12
N ASN A 56 5.97 -14.09 10.13
CA ASN A 56 5.66 -14.69 11.43
C ASN A 56 4.27 -15.36 11.38
N PHE A 57 4.22 -16.66 11.62
CA PHE A 57 2.98 -17.46 11.60
C PHE A 57 3.06 -18.59 12.63
N ARG A 58 1.98 -18.84 13.39
CA ARG A 58 1.94 -19.83 14.49
C ARG A 58 3.10 -19.70 15.50
N GLY A 59 3.55 -18.46 15.77
CA GLY A 59 4.67 -18.20 16.69
C GLY A 59 6.06 -18.56 16.14
N GLY A 60 6.17 -19.01 14.89
CA GLY A 60 7.42 -19.28 14.19
C GLY A 60 7.61 -18.40 12.96
N ARG A 61 8.77 -18.54 12.31
CA ARG A 61 9.02 -17.94 11.00
C ARG A 61 8.86 -18.98 9.91
N ILE A 62 8.13 -18.64 8.86
CA ILE A 62 7.91 -19.50 7.71
C ILE A 62 8.21 -18.75 6.42
N LYS A 63 8.60 -19.50 5.38
CA LYS A 63 8.82 -18.98 4.04
C LYS A 63 7.66 -19.41 3.15
N PRO A 64 6.76 -18.48 2.76
CA PRO A 64 5.68 -18.79 1.84
C PRO A 64 6.19 -19.25 0.47
N ALA A 65 5.31 -19.88 -0.30
CA ALA A 65 5.50 -20.21 -1.70
C ALA A 65 5.89 -18.95 -2.50
N SER A 66 6.73 -19.13 -3.51
CA SER A 66 7.21 -18.03 -4.36
C SER A 66 6.28 -17.76 -5.56
N GLU A 67 5.42 -18.72 -5.85
CA GLU A 67 4.49 -18.79 -6.96
C GLU A 67 3.42 -17.69 -6.87
N PHE A 68 2.88 -17.31 -8.04
CA PHE A 68 1.82 -16.32 -8.15
C PHE A 68 0.45 -16.92 -7.78
N PHE A 69 0.26 -17.23 -6.49
CA PHE A 69 -1.00 -17.80 -5.99
C PHE A 69 -1.98 -16.75 -5.46
N ALA A 70 -1.48 -15.73 -4.78
CA ALA A 70 -2.30 -14.71 -4.14
C ALA A 70 -1.69 -13.31 -4.31
N ILE A 71 -2.55 -12.30 -4.26
CA ILE A 71 -2.19 -10.88 -4.33
C ILE A 71 -2.73 -10.10 -3.13
N THR A 72 -2.30 -8.84 -2.99
CA THR A 72 -2.76 -7.96 -1.90
C THR A 72 -4.28 -7.76 -1.88
N ALA A 73 -4.96 -7.82 -3.03
CA ALA A 73 -6.42 -7.77 -3.05
C ALA A 73 -7.05 -8.95 -2.28
N ASP A 74 -6.45 -10.14 -2.30
CA ASP A 74 -6.97 -11.30 -1.56
C ASP A 74 -6.94 -11.08 -0.06
N ILE A 75 -5.80 -10.60 0.48
CA ILE A 75 -5.66 -10.35 1.92
C ILE A 75 -6.64 -9.26 2.38
N TYR A 76 -6.80 -8.17 1.62
CA TYR A 76 -7.67 -7.08 2.03
C TYR A 76 -9.15 -7.36 1.78
N ASN A 77 -9.47 -8.23 0.82
CA ASN A 77 -10.82 -8.76 0.67
C ASN A 77 -11.19 -9.60 1.91
N ILE A 78 -10.33 -10.55 2.30
CA ILE A 78 -10.55 -11.41 3.48
C ILE A 78 -10.70 -10.58 4.76
N LEU A 79 -9.84 -9.58 4.93
CA LEU A 79 -9.85 -8.69 6.10
C LEU A 79 -10.97 -7.63 6.06
N GLY A 80 -11.73 -7.55 4.97
CA GLY A 80 -12.82 -6.56 4.80
C GLY A 80 -12.32 -5.10 4.73
N GLU A 81 -11.11 -4.88 4.22
CA GLU A 81 -10.45 -3.56 4.17
C GLU A 81 -10.51 -2.89 2.79
N ILE A 82 -11.00 -3.59 1.77
CA ILE A 82 -11.29 -3.01 0.45
C ILE A 82 -12.76 -3.17 0.09
N GLU A 83 -13.32 -2.18 -0.58
CA GLU A 83 -14.70 -2.21 -1.08
C GLU A 83 -14.83 -2.87 -2.45
N ASN A 84 -13.78 -2.82 -3.27
CA ASN A 84 -13.82 -3.28 -4.66
C ASN A 84 -12.53 -4.01 -5.07
N TYR A 85 -12.66 -5.32 -5.29
CA TYR A 85 -11.64 -6.13 -5.94
C TYR A 85 -11.72 -5.94 -7.47
N SER A 86 -11.12 -4.86 -7.97
CA SER A 86 -11.26 -4.45 -9.37
C SER A 86 -10.30 -5.13 -10.37
N CYS A 87 -9.23 -5.77 -9.91
CA CYS A 87 -8.27 -6.46 -10.79
C CYS A 87 -8.60 -7.95 -10.99
N GLU A 88 -7.95 -8.57 -11.97
CA GLU A 88 -8.02 -10.02 -12.18
C GLU A 88 -7.44 -10.79 -10.98
N THR A 89 -8.01 -11.97 -10.72
CA THR A 89 -7.51 -12.91 -9.72
C THR A 89 -6.38 -13.76 -10.30
N PRO A 90 -5.37 -14.16 -9.50
CA PRO A 90 -4.26 -14.97 -9.97
C PRO A 90 -4.65 -16.28 -10.67
N ASP A 91 -5.76 -16.89 -10.28
CA ASP A 91 -6.27 -18.15 -10.81
C ASP A 91 -7.48 -18.00 -11.75
N GLY A 92 -7.90 -16.76 -12.03
CA GLY A 92 -9.08 -16.47 -12.86
C GLY A 92 -10.42 -16.86 -12.24
N ARG A 93 -10.45 -17.24 -10.96
CA ARG A 93 -11.68 -17.57 -10.23
C ARG A 93 -12.34 -16.33 -9.63
N ASP A 94 -13.48 -16.53 -8.98
CA ASP A 94 -14.24 -15.45 -8.36
C ASP A 94 -13.45 -14.67 -7.29
N LYS A 95 -13.97 -13.48 -7.00
CA LYS A 95 -13.40 -12.50 -6.06
C LYS A 95 -14.08 -12.53 -4.69
N ASN A 96 -14.86 -13.57 -4.42
CA ASN A 96 -15.53 -13.75 -3.14
C ASN A 96 -14.51 -14.14 -2.03
N HIS A 97 -14.92 -14.02 -0.77
CA HIS A 97 -14.06 -14.31 0.38
C HIS A 97 -13.46 -15.72 0.34
N VAL A 98 -14.26 -16.74 0.00
CA VAL A 98 -13.83 -18.14 0.01
C VAL A 98 -12.76 -18.39 -1.05
N GLU A 99 -12.92 -17.88 -2.26
CA GLU A 99 -11.91 -18.01 -3.32
C GLU A 99 -10.63 -17.23 -2.99
N SER A 100 -10.73 -16.06 -2.35
CA SER A 100 -9.54 -15.36 -1.83
C SER A 100 -8.82 -16.21 -0.76
N MET A 101 -9.57 -16.86 0.15
CA MET A 101 -8.98 -17.72 1.17
C MET A 101 -8.28 -18.93 0.56
N GLN A 102 -8.86 -19.55 -0.46
CA GLN A 102 -8.24 -20.64 -1.23
C GLN A 102 -6.90 -20.19 -1.84
N ARG A 103 -6.86 -19.00 -2.46
CA ARG A 103 -5.62 -18.43 -3.02
C ARG A 103 -4.57 -18.17 -1.94
N VAL A 104 -4.95 -17.60 -0.81
CA VAL A 104 -4.02 -17.32 0.30
C VAL A 104 -3.50 -18.60 0.94
N ALA A 105 -4.33 -19.63 1.13
CA ALA A 105 -3.90 -20.93 1.68
C ALA A 105 -2.80 -21.60 0.83
N ARG A 106 -2.86 -21.45 -0.50
CA ARG A 106 -1.84 -21.97 -1.42
C ARG A 106 -0.46 -21.36 -1.20
N MET A 107 -0.36 -20.18 -0.58
CA MET A 107 0.93 -19.62 -0.16
C MET A 107 1.67 -20.54 0.81
N LEU A 108 0.99 -21.44 1.51
CA LEU A 108 1.60 -22.45 2.39
C LEU A 108 1.56 -23.86 1.78
N CYS A 109 1.33 -23.99 0.47
CA CYS A 109 1.10 -25.26 -0.22
C CYS A 109 -0.05 -26.07 0.41
N SER A 110 -1.05 -25.37 0.96
CA SER A 110 -2.22 -25.92 1.66
C SER A 110 -3.51 -25.51 0.95
N ASP A 111 -4.65 -26.01 1.44
CA ASP A 111 -6.00 -25.56 1.05
C ASP A 111 -6.80 -25.00 2.24
N PHE A 112 -8.01 -24.51 1.95
CA PHE A 112 -8.94 -23.95 2.93
C PHE A 112 -9.39 -24.99 3.97
N ASP A 113 -9.60 -26.24 3.55
CA ASP A 113 -10.13 -27.30 4.43
C ASP A 113 -9.09 -27.71 5.48
N GLU A 114 -7.79 -27.64 5.14
CA GLU A 114 -6.68 -27.94 6.05
C GLU A 114 -6.37 -26.79 7.03
N LEU A 115 -6.33 -25.53 6.57
CA LEU A 115 -5.98 -24.40 7.44
C LEU A 115 -7.17 -23.89 8.27
N GLY A 116 -8.35 -23.83 7.66
CA GLY A 116 -9.52 -23.14 8.20
C GLY A 116 -9.41 -21.61 8.15
N GLU A 117 -10.55 -20.95 8.32
CA GLU A 117 -10.70 -19.50 8.20
C GLU A 117 -9.81 -18.70 9.17
N ASP A 118 -9.82 -19.04 10.46
CA ASP A 118 -9.07 -18.31 11.50
C ASP A 118 -7.56 -18.24 11.21
N GLU A 119 -7.00 -19.34 10.70
CA GLU A 119 -5.58 -19.41 10.37
C GLU A 119 -5.25 -18.64 9.10
N ILE A 120 -6.15 -18.65 8.11
CA ILE A 120 -6.00 -17.85 6.89
C ILE A 120 -6.10 -16.36 7.21
N VAL A 121 -6.99 -15.96 8.12
CA VAL A 121 -7.04 -14.57 8.60
C VAL A 121 -5.72 -14.17 9.25
N LYS A 122 -5.16 -14.98 10.17
CA LYS A 122 -3.84 -14.71 10.78
C LYS A 122 -2.72 -14.63 9.74
N LEU A 123 -2.80 -15.45 8.69
CA LEU A 123 -1.85 -15.42 7.57
C LEU A 123 -1.96 -14.09 6.80
N CYS A 124 -3.18 -13.62 6.51
CA CYS A 124 -3.43 -12.32 5.90
C CYS A 124 -2.86 -11.18 6.75
N GLU A 125 -3.08 -11.23 8.07
CA GLU A 125 -2.54 -10.25 9.01
C GLU A 125 -1.00 -10.23 8.99
N ALA A 126 -0.35 -11.40 8.94
CA ALA A 126 1.10 -11.49 8.88
C ALA A 126 1.67 -10.82 7.62
N PHE A 127 1.07 -11.04 6.45
CA PHE A 127 1.45 -10.35 5.21
C PHE A 127 1.20 -8.84 5.28
N ARG A 128 0.04 -8.43 5.82
CA ARG A 128 -0.30 -7.01 6.00
C ARG A 128 0.73 -6.31 6.90
N GLU A 129 1.17 -6.93 7.99
CA GLU A 129 2.19 -6.34 8.86
C GLU A 129 3.52 -6.13 8.14
N VAL A 130 3.97 -7.09 7.33
CA VAL A 130 5.20 -6.91 6.52
C VAL A 130 5.03 -5.79 5.50
N GLN A 131 3.87 -5.69 4.83
CA GLN A 131 3.60 -4.60 3.89
C GLN A 131 3.61 -3.23 4.60
N ILE A 132 2.96 -3.12 5.76
CA ILE A 132 2.93 -1.89 6.55
C ILE A 132 4.34 -1.50 7.00
N ASP A 133 5.15 -2.45 7.47
CA ASP A 133 6.51 -2.17 7.93
C ASP A 133 7.42 -1.69 6.78
N SER A 134 7.27 -2.25 5.58
CA SER A 134 7.99 -1.81 4.39
C SER A 134 7.63 -0.38 3.99
N ILE A 135 6.33 -0.04 3.94
CA ILE A 135 5.86 1.32 3.63
C ILE A 135 6.32 2.29 4.72
N LYS A 136 6.12 1.92 5.99
CA LYS A 136 6.51 2.71 7.17
C LYS A 136 7.98 3.06 7.16
N TYR A 137 8.86 2.11 6.85
CA TYR A 137 10.29 2.35 6.76
C TYR A 137 10.63 3.47 5.77
N ASN A 138 10.04 3.42 4.57
CA ASN A 138 10.30 4.40 3.53
C ASN A 138 9.67 5.77 3.84
N VAL A 139 8.44 5.80 4.38
CA VAL A 139 7.80 7.05 4.82
C VAL A 139 8.65 7.73 5.89
N LYS A 140 9.10 6.97 6.90
CA LYS A 140 9.97 7.50 7.96
C LYS A 140 11.27 8.07 7.39
N ARG A 141 11.92 7.34 6.48
CA ARG A 141 13.16 7.79 5.84
C ARG A 141 12.96 9.12 5.09
N VAL A 142 11.92 9.21 4.26
CA VAL A 142 11.60 10.45 3.52
C VAL A 142 11.30 11.60 4.47
N MET A 143 10.52 11.37 5.53
CA MET A 143 10.25 12.40 6.54
C MET A 143 11.52 12.92 7.22
N GLU A 144 12.44 12.02 7.58
CA GLU A 144 13.72 12.37 8.23
C GLU A 144 14.66 13.11 7.27
N ASP A 145 14.79 12.63 6.02
CA ASP A 145 15.66 13.23 5.00
C ASP A 145 15.28 14.69 4.69
N PHE A 146 13.97 14.98 4.64
CA PHE A 146 13.46 16.30 4.30
C PHE A 146 12.98 17.12 5.51
N LYS A 147 13.05 16.57 6.73
CA LYS A 147 12.60 17.19 7.99
C LYS A 147 11.12 17.61 7.95
N ILE A 148 10.27 16.73 7.45
CA ILE A 148 8.82 16.94 7.34
C ILE A 148 8.09 16.05 8.36
N ASP A 149 7.09 16.59 9.05
CA ASP A 149 6.37 15.92 10.15
C ASP A 149 4.86 15.73 9.89
N ARG A 150 4.40 15.95 8.66
CA ARG A 150 2.99 15.80 8.27
C ARG A 150 2.83 14.95 7.02
N VAL A 151 1.81 14.08 7.05
CA VAL A 151 1.45 13.21 5.92
C VAL A 151 0.08 13.57 5.34
N PHE A 152 -0.04 13.49 4.02
CA PHE A 152 -1.29 13.61 3.28
C PHE A 152 -1.57 12.26 2.61
N LEU A 153 -2.69 11.62 2.95
CA LEU A 153 -3.06 10.32 2.41
C LEU A 153 -3.92 10.48 1.16
N ALA A 154 -3.57 9.73 0.11
CA ALA A 154 -4.34 9.63 -1.12
C ALA A 154 -4.38 8.17 -1.62
N GLY A 155 -5.18 7.95 -2.66
CA GLY A 155 -5.33 6.65 -3.30
C GLY A 155 -6.34 5.74 -2.61
N ILE A 156 -6.67 4.65 -3.31
CA ILE A 156 -7.63 3.64 -2.84
C ILE A 156 -7.09 2.82 -1.64
N GLY A 157 -5.80 2.93 -1.34
CA GLY A 157 -5.13 2.31 -0.20
C GLY A 157 -5.03 3.21 1.04
N ASP A 158 -5.84 4.27 1.18
CA ASP A 158 -5.76 5.19 2.33
C ASP A 158 -5.84 4.46 3.69
N PHE A 159 -6.55 3.33 3.76
CA PHE A 159 -6.66 2.49 4.95
C PHE A 159 -5.30 1.95 5.42
N LEU A 160 -4.41 1.59 4.48
CA LEU A 160 -3.03 1.23 4.80
C LEU A 160 -2.23 2.45 5.25
N GLY A 161 -2.41 3.58 4.57
CA GLY A 161 -1.78 4.85 4.92
C GLY A 161 -2.08 5.27 6.36
N ARG A 162 -3.34 5.12 6.81
CA ARG A 162 -3.75 5.39 8.20
C ARG A 162 -3.03 4.48 9.19
N ARG A 163 -2.92 3.18 8.87
CA ARG A 163 -2.20 2.19 9.71
C ARG A 163 -0.71 2.49 9.79
N VAL A 164 -0.10 2.96 8.70
CA VAL A 164 1.30 3.43 8.67
C VAL A 164 1.47 4.66 9.55
N CYS A 165 0.64 5.70 9.36
CA CYS A 165 0.74 6.94 10.12
C CYS A 165 0.49 6.73 11.62
N SER A 166 -0.47 5.87 11.97
CA SER A 166 -0.74 5.49 13.36
C SER A 166 0.49 4.82 14.02
N ARG A 167 1.18 3.92 13.32
CA ARG A 167 2.42 3.29 13.83
C ARG A 167 3.58 4.28 13.96
N LEU A 168 3.67 5.26 13.07
CA LEU A 168 4.65 6.34 13.15
C LEU A 168 4.30 7.39 14.19
N LYS A 169 3.06 7.41 14.69
CA LYS A 169 2.52 8.46 15.57
C LYS A 169 2.63 9.85 14.93
N VAL A 170 2.38 9.93 13.63
CA VAL A 170 2.41 11.18 12.85
C VAL A 170 0.98 11.67 12.55
N GLU A 171 0.78 12.98 12.57
CA GLU A 171 -0.47 13.60 12.09
C GLU A 171 -0.62 13.35 10.60
N PHE A 172 -1.82 12.96 10.18
CA PHE A 172 -2.16 12.84 8.77
C PHE A 172 -3.48 13.53 8.44
N LYS A 173 -3.61 13.96 7.19
CA LYS A 173 -4.88 14.42 6.61
C LYS A 173 -5.23 13.56 5.42
N LEU A 174 -6.52 13.28 5.23
CA LEU A 174 -6.97 12.66 3.99
C LEU A 174 -7.11 13.74 2.93
N LEU A 175 -6.57 13.49 1.74
CA LEU A 175 -6.68 14.48 0.68
C LEU A 175 -8.15 14.72 0.26
N LYS A 176 -9.00 13.69 0.36
CA LYS A 176 -10.45 13.79 0.11
C LYS A 176 -11.21 14.71 1.08
N GLU A 177 -10.63 15.00 2.24
CA GLU A 177 -11.19 15.96 3.21
C GLU A 177 -10.68 17.38 2.96
N VAL A 178 -9.63 17.53 2.13
CA VAL A 178 -8.98 18.81 1.82
C VAL A 178 -9.51 19.40 0.51
N THR A 179 -9.94 18.57 -0.43
CA THR A 179 -10.41 19.00 -1.75
C THR A 179 -11.42 18.03 -2.36
N GLU A 180 -12.38 18.56 -3.12
CA GLU A 180 -13.41 17.79 -3.83
C GLU A 180 -12.86 17.06 -5.08
N VAL A 181 -11.69 17.45 -5.59
CA VAL A 181 -11.08 16.93 -6.84
C VAL A 181 -10.08 15.79 -6.57
N TYR A 182 -10.10 15.20 -5.38
CA TYR A 182 -9.12 14.19 -4.94
C TYR A 182 -9.10 12.91 -5.79
N ASN A 183 -10.17 12.61 -6.52
CA ASN A 183 -10.29 11.40 -7.36
C ASN A 183 -9.38 11.40 -8.60
N ASN A 184 -8.81 12.55 -8.96
CA ASN A 184 -7.86 12.65 -10.07
C ASN A 184 -6.71 13.59 -9.69
N LEU A 185 -5.86 13.09 -8.81
CA LEU A 185 -4.72 13.83 -8.25
C LEU A 185 -3.80 14.44 -9.33
N PRO A 186 -3.47 13.74 -10.44
CA PRO A 186 -2.73 14.34 -11.54
C PRO A 186 -3.43 15.56 -12.15
N CYS A 187 -4.74 15.50 -12.37
CA CYS A 187 -5.50 16.62 -12.91
C CYS A 187 -5.59 17.80 -11.93
N LEU A 188 -5.73 17.53 -10.63
CA LEU A 188 -5.68 18.58 -9.61
C LEU A 188 -4.32 19.29 -9.61
N GLY A 189 -3.22 18.53 -9.61
CA GLY A 189 -1.88 19.10 -9.65
C GLY A 189 -1.63 19.96 -10.89
N LEU A 190 -2.14 19.54 -12.06
CA LEU A 190 -2.08 20.34 -13.28
C LEU A 190 -2.92 21.62 -13.19
N ALA A 191 -4.14 21.53 -12.66
CA ALA A 191 -5.03 22.69 -12.55
C ALA A 191 -4.45 23.78 -11.63
N GLU A 192 -3.88 23.40 -10.48
CA GLU A 192 -3.20 24.33 -9.58
C GLU A 192 -1.96 24.94 -10.22
N ALA A 193 -1.14 24.15 -10.92
CA ALA A 193 0.05 24.66 -11.61
C ALA A 193 -0.30 25.70 -12.70
N LEU A 194 -1.41 25.50 -13.42
CA LEU A 194 -1.87 26.46 -14.44
C LEU A 194 -2.46 27.73 -13.83
N ASN A 195 -3.03 27.67 -12.61
CA ASN A 195 -3.52 28.85 -11.90
C ASN A 195 -2.36 29.70 -11.36
N ASP A 196 -1.28 29.07 -10.89
CA ASP A 196 -0.06 29.75 -10.41
C ASP A 196 0.74 30.45 -11.54
N GLU A 197 0.60 30.02 -12.80
CA GLU A 197 1.22 30.68 -13.97
C GLU A 197 0.43 31.91 -14.47
N GLY A 198 -0.74 32.20 -13.87
CA GLY A 198 -1.67 33.25 -14.29
C GLY A 198 -1.47 34.64 -13.68
N ASP A 199 -0.51 34.83 -12.77
CA ASP A 199 -0.19 36.10 -12.08
C ASP A 199 1.13 36.73 -12.56
#